data_AF-A0A7C7RBV6-F1
#
_entry.id   AF-A0A7C7RBV6-F1
#
_cell.length_a   1.000
_cell.length_b   1.000
_cell.length_c   1.000
_cell.angle_alpha   90.00
_cell.angle_beta   90.00
_cell.angle_gamma   90.00
#
_symmetry.space_group_name_H-M   'P 1'
#
loop_
_entity.id
_entity.type
_entity.pdbx_description
1 polymer ?
#
loop_
_entity_poly.entity_id
_entity_poly.type
_entity_poly.pdbx_seq_one_letter_code
_entity_poly.pdbx_strand_id
1 'polypeptide(L)'
;MLARLVTRHGGLRLFVRAVWGRAYPRIIGLQREKSWLAFDIVLPLMSVAAYVFVYRAIHAPEAYVGFVVLGGTMTAFWLNVLWNMSSQLYWEKEQGNLALYILAPAPLMAILLGMAV
;
A
#
# COMPACT_ATOMS: atom_id res chain seq x y z
N MET A 1 -26.19 -12.90 33.01
CA MET A 1 -26.08 -13.44 31.63
C MET A 1 -25.00 -12.68 30.84
N LEU A 2 -23.76 -12.63 31.34
CA LEU A 2 -22.66 -11.90 30.67
C LEU A 2 -21.32 -12.58 30.98
N ALA A 3 -21.00 -13.62 30.21
CA ALA A 3 -19.65 -14.18 30.19
C ALA A 3 -19.38 -14.78 28.80
N ARG A 4 -19.58 -13.97 27.74
CA ARG A 4 -19.00 -14.31 26.43
C ARG A 4 -17.52 -13.96 26.47
N LEU A 5 -16.76 -14.98 26.82
CA LEU A 5 -15.32 -15.17 26.64
C LEU A 5 -14.70 -14.12 25.69
N VAL A 6 -14.07 -13.09 26.26
CA VAL A 6 -12.99 -12.38 25.58
C VAL A 6 -11.85 -13.38 25.49
N THR A 7 -11.88 -14.26 24.49
CA THR A 7 -10.71 -15.05 24.14
C THR A 7 -9.66 -14.05 23.69
N ARG A 8 -8.70 -13.70 24.57
CA ARG A 8 -7.51 -12.96 24.17
C ARG A 8 -6.83 -13.77 23.08
N HIS A 9 -7.06 -13.39 21.83
CA HIS A 9 -6.22 -13.88 20.76
C HIS A 9 -4.81 -13.38 21.04
N GLY A 10 -3.81 -14.27 20.95
CA GLY A 10 -2.41 -13.86 21.11
C GLY A 10 -2.10 -12.66 20.21
N GLY A 11 -1.19 -11.78 20.65
CA GLY A 11 -0.95 -10.47 20.02
C GLY A 11 -0.78 -10.53 18.50
N LEU A 12 -0.13 -11.58 18.00
CA LEU A 12 0.08 -11.81 16.57
C LEU A 12 -1.21 -12.09 15.78
N ARG A 13 -2.17 -12.82 16.36
CA ARG A 13 -3.46 -13.14 15.71
C ARG A 13 -4.37 -11.91 15.68
N LEU A 14 -4.33 -11.07 16.70
CA LEU A 14 -5.03 -9.78 16.69
C LEU A 14 -4.41 -8.84 15.65
N PHE A 15 -3.08 -8.79 15.57
CA PHE A 15 -2.33 -8.02 14.58
C PHE A 15 -2.77 -8.37 13.15
N VAL A 16 -2.69 -9.65 12.77
CA VAL A 16 -3.04 -10.08 11.40
C VAL A 16 -4.51 -9.82 11.08
N ARG A 17 -5.42 -10.00 12.05
CA ARG A 17 -6.84 -9.69 11.83
C ARG A 17 -7.11 -8.20 11.64
N ALA A 18 -6.44 -7.34 12.39
CA ALA A 18 -6.55 -5.90 12.23
C ALA A 18 -5.99 -5.44 10.88
N VAL A 19 -4.84 -5.98 10.46
CA VAL A 19 -4.28 -5.75 9.11
C VAL A 19 -5.31 -6.13 8.04
N TRP A 20 -5.83 -7.36 8.10
CA TRP A 20 -6.76 -7.85 7.09
C TRP A 20 -8.07 -7.08 7.07
N GLY A 21 -8.63 -6.78 8.25
CA GLY A 21 -9.88 -6.02 8.34
C GLY A 21 -9.80 -4.65 7.69
N ARG A 22 -8.63 -3.99 7.77
CA ARG A 22 -8.39 -2.69 7.15
C ARG A 22 -8.01 -2.84 5.65
N ALA A 23 -7.20 -3.82 5.28
CA ALA A 23 -6.79 -4.01 3.88
C ALA A 23 -7.97 -4.46 2.98
N TYR A 24 -8.94 -5.18 3.55
CA TYR A 24 -10.01 -5.82 2.79
C TYR A 24 -10.91 -4.86 1.98
N PRO A 25 -11.50 -3.80 2.57
CA PRO A 25 -12.32 -2.85 1.80
C PRO A 25 -11.56 -2.23 0.63
N ARG A 26 -10.26 -2.00 0.80
CA ARG A 26 -9.39 -1.37 -0.19
C ARG A 26 -9.04 -2.31 -1.33
N ILE A 27 -8.64 -3.54 -1.04
CA ILE A 27 -8.36 -4.56 -2.05
C ILE A 27 -9.59 -4.81 -2.91
N ILE A 28 -10.76 -4.93 -2.29
CA ILE A 28 -12.01 -5.09 -3.04
C ILE A 28 -12.35 -3.82 -3.78
N GLY A 29 -12.22 -2.63 -3.17
CA GLY A 29 -12.47 -1.34 -3.79
C GLY A 29 -11.66 -1.13 -5.07
N LEU A 30 -10.34 -1.36 -5.02
CA LEU A 30 -9.45 -1.26 -6.19
C LEU A 30 -9.83 -2.25 -7.29
N GLN A 31 -10.21 -3.48 -6.94
CA GLN A 31 -10.56 -4.51 -7.93
C GLN A 31 -11.89 -4.25 -8.66
N ARG A 32 -12.70 -3.31 -8.21
CA ARG A 32 -13.98 -2.97 -8.86
C ARG A 32 -13.76 -2.27 -10.21
N GLU A 33 -12.69 -1.51 -10.34
CA GLU A 33 -12.34 -0.82 -11.58
C GLU A 33 -11.15 -1.52 -12.27
N LYS A 34 -11.45 -2.60 -12.99
CA LYS A 34 -10.43 -3.39 -13.71
C LYS A 34 -9.63 -2.58 -14.72
N SER A 35 -10.21 -1.52 -15.29
CA SER A 35 -9.53 -0.58 -16.16
C SER A 35 -8.42 0.18 -15.43
N TRP A 36 -8.68 0.60 -14.19
CA TRP A 36 -7.72 1.32 -13.36
C TRP A 36 -6.49 0.46 -13.08
N LEU A 37 -6.71 -0.82 -12.78
CA LEU A 37 -5.64 -1.79 -12.56
C LEU A 37 -4.76 -2.00 -13.81
N ALA A 38 -5.35 -1.92 -15.01
CA ALA A 38 -4.57 -1.98 -16.25
C ALA A 38 -3.70 -0.72 -16.43
N PHE A 39 -4.24 0.47 -16.17
CA PHE A 39 -3.49 1.72 -16.27
C PHE A 39 -2.37 1.82 -15.22
N ASP A 40 -2.63 1.39 -13.98
CA ASP A 40 -1.65 1.38 -12.89
C ASP A 40 -0.42 0.52 -13.17
N ILE A 41 -0.57 -0.53 -13.99
CA ILE A 41 0.55 -1.40 -14.34
C ILE A 41 1.23 -0.89 -15.61
N VAL A 42 0.43 -0.56 -16.64
CA VAL A 42 0.94 -0.23 -17.97
C VAL A 42 1.62 1.13 -17.98
N LEU A 43 1.04 2.17 -17.35
CA LEU A 43 1.61 3.52 -17.42
C LEU A 43 2.98 3.62 -16.75
N PRO A 44 3.20 3.10 -15.53
CA PRO A 44 4.52 3.14 -14.90
C PRO A 44 5.51 2.25 -15.65
N LEU A 45 5.09 1.09 -16.15
CA LEU A 45 5.96 0.21 -16.94
C LEU A 45 6.42 0.88 -18.24
N MET A 46 5.51 1.56 -18.93
CA MET A 46 5.82 2.33 -20.15
C MET A 46 6.78 3.49 -19.83
N SER A 47 6.60 4.17 -18.70
CA SER A 47 7.52 5.22 -18.25
C SER A 47 8.94 4.69 -18.03
N VAL A 48 9.08 3.56 -17.32
CA VAL A 48 10.39 2.92 -17.10
C VAL A 48 11.00 2.43 -18.41
N ALA A 49 10.19 1.81 -19.27
CA ALA A 49 10.65 1.35 -20.59
C ALA A 49 11.16 2.50 -21.45
N ALA A 50 10.47 3.65 -21.46
CA ALA A 50 10.90 4.85 -22.17
C ALA A 50 12.28 5.31 -21.71
N TYR A 51 12.52 5.38 -20.39
CA TYR A 51 13.85 5.70 -19.87
C TYR A 51 14.91 4.68 -20.28
N VAL A 52 14.61 3.38 -20.22
CA VAL A 52 15.54 2.33 -20.67
C VAL A 52 15.92 2.52 -22.14
N PHE A 53 14.96 2.81 -23.01
CA PHE A 53 15.24 3.07 -24.43
C PHE A 53 16.08 4.32 -24.64
N VAL A 54 15.87 5.38 -23.87
CA VAL A 54 16.71 6.59 -23.92
C VAL A 54 18.16 6.27 -23.52
N TYR A 55 18.38 5.54 -22.41
CA TYR A 55 19.72 5.16 -21.97
C TYR A 55 20.43 4.23 -22.97
N ARG A 56 19.68 3.35 -23.65
CA ARG A 56 20.22 2.54 -24.76
C ARG A 56 20.55 3.38 -25.99
N ALA A 57 19.74 4.37 -26.34
CA ALA A 57 19.95 5.25 -27.49
C ALA A 57 21.22 6.09 -27.37
N ILE A 58 21.57 6.53 -26.16
CA ILE A 58 22.81 7.27 -25.87
C ILE A 58 24.05 6.37 -25.68
N HIS A 59 23.91 5.05 -25.91
CA HIS A 59 24.96 4.05 -25.74
C HIS A 59 25.58 4.03 -24.33
N ALA A 60 24.76 4.28 -23.30
CA ALA A 60 25.22 4.21 -21.92
C ALA A 60 25.53 2.75 -21.51
N PRO A 61 26.53 2.53 -20.62
CA PRO A 61 26.80 1.21 -20.04
C PRO A 61 25.56 0.52 -19.48
N GLU A 62 25.46 -0.81 -19.66
CA GLU A 62 24.28 -1.60 -19.29
C GLU A 62 23.92 -1.50 -17.80
N ALA A 63 24.89 -1.20 -16.93
CA ALA A 63 24.66 -0.95 -15.51
C ALA A 63 23.63 0.18 -15.26
N TYR A 64 23.61 1.22 -16.11
CA TYR A 64 22.65 2.32 -15.99
C TYR A 64 21.21 1.93 -16.32
N VAL A 65 21.02 0.94 -17.19
CA VAL A 65 19.70 0.35 -17.44
C VAL A 65 19.17 -0.32 -16.18
N GLY A 66 20.03 -1.02 -15.43
CA GLY A 66 19.68 -1.61 -14.13
C GLY A 66 19.25 -0.56 -13.11
N PHE A 67 19.94 0.57 -13.02
CA PHE A 67 19.57 1.67 -12.12
C PHE A 67 18.21 2.29 -12.47
N VAL A 68 17.88 2.42 -13.76
CA VAL A 68 16.58 2.94 -14.21
C VAL A 68 15.45 2.01 -13.79
N VAL A 69 15.61 0.70 -13.98
CA VAL A 69 14.60 -0.29 -13.57
C VAL A 69 14.42 -0.26 -12.05
N LEU A 70 15.52 -0.22 -11.29
CA LEU A 70 15.46 -0.10 -9.82
C LEU A 70 14.76 1.20 -9.39
N GLY A 71 15.14 2.34 -9.97
CA GLY A 71 14.48 3.62 -9.70
C GLY A 71 13.00 3.63 -10.04
N GLY A 72 12.62 2.97 -11.14
CA GLY A 72 11.24 2.71 -11.52
C GLY A 72 10.47 1.92 -10.47
N THR A 73 11.04 0.80 -10.01
CA THR A 73 10.43 -0.02 -8.95
C THR A 73 10.30 0.74 -7.63
N MET A 74 11.28 1.57 -7.26
CA MET A 74 11.25 2.39 -6.04
C MET A 74 10.18 3.48 -6.13
N THR A 75 10.03 4.13 -7.28
CA THR A 75 9.00 5.15 -7.51
C THR A 75 7.60 4.53 -7.48
N ALA A 76 7.44 3.36 -8.09
CA ALA A 76 6.19 2.61 -8.03
C ALA A 76 5.83 2.20 -6.60
N PHE A 77 6.80 1.72 -5.82
CA PHE A 77 6.60 1.43 -4.40
C PHE A 77 6.20 2.68 -3.60
N TRP A 78 6.87 3.80 -3.84
CA TRP A 78 6.58 5.06 -3.16
C TRP A 78 5.15 5.53 -3.44
N LEU A 79 4.72 5.54 -4.71
CA LEU A 79 3.36 5.93 -5.11
C LEU A 79 2.29 4.95 -4.60
N ASN A 80 2.56 3.65 -4.62
CA ASN A 80 1.54 2.66 -4.27
C ASN A 80 1.44 2.40 -2.77
N VAL A 81 2.54 2.50 -2.03
CA VAL A 81 2.58 2.13 -0.61
C VAL A 81 2.62 3.38 0.27
N LEU A 82 3.64 4.21 0.11
CA LEU A 82 3.87 5.34 1.01
C LEU A 82 2.84 6.45 0.83
N TRP A 83 2.56 6.83 -0.42
CA TRP A 83 1.55 7.83 -0.73
C TRP A 83 0.17 7.39 -0.27
N ASN A 84 -0.23 6.16 -0.62
CA ASN A 84 -1.54 5.61 -0.23
C ASN A 84 -1.70 5.45 1.28
N MET A 85 -0.68 4.98 1.99
CA MET A 85 -0.75 4.89 3.45
C MET A 85 -0.93 6.28 4.08
N SER A 86 -0.17 7.27 3.58
CA SER A 86 -0.20 8.63 4.11
C SER A 86 -1.52 9.35 3.80
N SER A 87 -2.04 9.23 2.57
CA SER A 87 -3.30 9.84 2.17
C SER A 87 -4.47 9.29 2.98
N GLN A 88 -4.46 7.99 3.25
CA GLN A 88 -5.49 7.37 4.06
C GLN A 88 -5.43 7.83 5.52
N LEU A 89 -4.24 7.89 6.11
CA LEU A 89 -4.10 8.42 7.46
C LEU A 89 -4.57 9.89 7.53
N TYR A 90 -4.27 10.67 6.49
CA TYR A 90 -4.72 12.06 6.36
C TYR A 90 -6.25 12.16 6.29
N TRP A 91 -6.91 11.35 5.47
CA TRP A 91 -8.38 11.36 5.37
C TRP A 91 -9.07 10.85 6.63
N GLU A 92 -8.51 9.85 7.32
CA GLU A 92 -9.04 9.35 8.59
C GLU A 92 -8.87 10.37 9.73
N LYS A 93 -7.85 11.23 9.64
CA LYS A 93 -7.72 12.40 10.51
C LYS A 93 -8.81 13.43 10.21
N GLU A 94 -9.07 13.75 8.94
CA GLU A 94 -10.10 14.72 8.55
C GLU A 94 -11.52 14.25 8.89
N GLN A 95 -11.80 12.95 8.77
CA GLN A 95 -13.10 12.36 9.09
C GLN A 95 -13.31 12.07 10.58
N GLY A 96 -12.30 12.32 11.43
CA GLY A 96 -12.38 12.11 12.88
C GLY A 96 -12.30 10.65 13.35
N ASN A 97 -12.07 9.69 12.44
CA ASN A 97 -11.94 8.27 12.77
C ASN A 97 -10.61 7.93 13.47
N LEU A 98 -9.62 8.82 13.39
CA LEU A 98 -8.30 8.57 13.98
C LEU A 98 -8.36 8.29 15.50
N ALA A 99 -9.27 8.97 16.22
CA ALA A 99 -9.47 8.73 17.65
C ALA A 99 -9.97 7.31 17.93
N LEU A 100 -10.83 6.76 17.06
CA LEU A 100 -11.35 5.40 17.19
C LEU A 100 -10.23 4.36 17.02
N TYR A 101 -9.26 4.61 16.13
CA TYR A 101 -8.11 3.72 15.96
C TYR A 101 -7.16 3.71 17.16
N ILE A 102 -7.00 4.85 17.85
CA ILE A 102 -6.15 4.95 19.04
C ILE A 102 -6.83 4.29 20.25
N LEU A 103 -8.16 4.40 20.35
CA LEU A 103 -8.95 3.77 21.41
C LEU A 103 -9.16 2.27 21.21
N ALA A 104 -9.06 1.78 19.97
CA ALA A 104 -9.21 0.37 19.68
C ALA A 104 -8.10 -0.47 20.34
N PRO A 105 -8.39 -1.68 20.83
CA PRO A 105 -7.40 -2.58 21.42
C PRO A 105 -6.40 -3.16 20.39
N ALA A 106 -6.50 -2.76 19.12
CA ALA A 106 -5.63 -3.20 18.05
C ALA A 106 -4.36 -2.34 17.99
N PRO A 107 -3.18 -2.94 17.71
CA PRO A 107 -1.95 -2.17 17.58
C PRO A 107 -2.03 -1.22 16.38
N LEU A 108 -1.66 0.05 16.58
CA LEU A 108 -1.67 1.08 15.53
C LEU A 108 -0.85 0.65 14.30
N MET A 109 0.26 -0.07 14.52
CA MET A 109 1.10 -0.59 13.45
C MET A 109 0.36 -1.57 12.53
N ALA A 110 -0.56 -2.39 13.07
CA ALA A 110 -1.37 -3.28 12.24
C ALA A 110 -2.34 -2.49 11.36
N ILE A 111 -2.89 -1.40 11.89
CA ILE A 111 -3.82 -0.54 11.15
C ILE A 111 -3.07 0.14 10.01
N LEU A 112 -1.90 0.74 10.29
CA LEU A 112 -1.03 1.36 9.29
C LEU A 112 -0.60 0.37 8.20
N LEU A 113 -0.22 -0.84 8.58
CA LEU A 113 0.16 -1.89 7.62
C LEU A 113 -1.04 -2.30 6.75
N GLY A 114 -2.25 -2.37 7.30
CA GLY A 114 -3.47 -2.56 6.51
C GLY A 114 -3.87 -1.34 5.66
N MET A 115 -3.29 -0.15 5.90
CA MET A 115 -3.42 1.00 5.01
C MET A 115 -2.40 1.00 3.88
N ALA A 116 -1.26 0.35 4.07
CA ALA A 116 -0.19 0.27 3.08
C ALA A 116 -0.51 -0.65 1.89
N VAL A 117 -1.58 -1.46 2.00
CA VAL A 117 -2.08 -2.40 0.99
C VAL A 117 -3.31 -1.81 0.32
#